data_AF-A0A195BNR1-F1
#
_entry.id   AF-A0A195BNR1-F1
#
_cell.length_a   1.000
_cell.length_b   1.000
_cell.length_c   1.000
_cell.angle_alpha   90.00
_cell.angle_beta   90.00
_cell.angle_gamma   90.00
#
_symmetry.space_group_name_H-M   'P 1'
#
loop_
_entity.id
_entity.type
_entity.pdbx_description
1 polymer ?
#
loop_
_entity_poly.entity_id
_entity_poly.type
_entity_poly.pdbx_seq_one_letter_code
_entity_poly.pdbx_strand_id
1 'polypeptide(L)'
;TTSEFLTKNETNTIQQPPYMAPCDFFLFESKNHYGERVDFVDWIHNDKIDIFTTNCWDIKKCDRLSILVELSIIFAVNNLIEYLIYKIEEKLYFMPPEYVINLWLLSQELSLNILQDISLAFCLDRFDDLPLNSIYELSKENFLKLIGNINITSTKSYLLKITNKWMAHHNDFTIALDILKNKETKILHSIISCENRDSDNTEKFIHCWDGNDFFELTSFKYPEDIVNCYTDKYKLEGMQIIGRRYNFYLCGGEFGDTGIFNKNVWRYSLITKKMVP
;
A
#
# COMPACT_ATOMS: atom_id res chain seq x y z
N THR A 1 -28.51 -22.55 -57.73
CA THR A 1 -28.99 -23.75 -57.04
C THR A 1 -27.93 -24.13 -56.01
N THR A 2 -28.02 -23.59 -54.78
CA THR A 2 -28.46 -24.30 -53.54
C THR A 2 -27.58 -25.51 -53.24
N SER A 3 -27.00 -25.74 -52.07
CA SER A 3 -27.05 -25.23 -50.68
C SER A 3 -25.65 -25.57 -50.07
N GLU A 4 -25.18 -25.21 -48.88
CA GLU A 4 -25.82 -24.89 -47.61
C GLU A 4 -24.73 -24.31 -46.67
N PHE A 5 -25.14 -23.32 -45.88
CA PHE A 5 -24.41 -22.73 -44.77
C PHE A 5 -24.12 -23.74 -43.66
N LEU A 6 -23.01 -23.57 -42.93
CA LEU A 6 -22.96 -23.76 -41.47
C LEU A 6 -21.69 -23.14 -40.89
N THR A 7 -21.88 -21.99 -40.26
CA THR A 7 -20.97 -21.29 -39.36
C THR A 7 -20.82 -22.09 -38.06
N LYS A 8 -19.58 -22.39 -37.64
CA LYS A 8 -19.28 -22.84 -36.27
C LYS A 8 -18.89 -21.63 -35.43
N ASN A 9 -19.80 -21.23 -34.56
CA ASN A 9 -19.53 -20.37 -33.41
C ASN A 9 -18.77 -21.19 -32.36
N GLU A 10 -17.52 -20.83 -32.08
CA GLU A 10 -16.83 -21.29 -30.87
C GLU A 10 -17.28 -20.41 -29.71
N THR A 11 -18.23 -20.93 -28.93
CA THR A 11 -18.62 -20.36 -27.65
C THR A 11 -17.54 -20.67 -26.62
N ASN A 12 -16.89 -19.62 -26.12
CA ASN A 12 -16.06 -19.63 -24.92
C ASN A 12 -16.89 -20.11 -23.72
N THR A 13 -16.66 -21.34 -23.30
CA THR A 13 -17.10 -21.84 -21.99
C THR A 13 -16.24 -21.22 -20.91
N ILE A 14 -16.79 -20.23 -20.21
CA ILE A 14 -16.29 -19.72 -18.94
C ILE A 14 -16.40 -20.85 -17.92
N GLN A 15 -15.26 -21.38 -17.46
CA GLN A 15 -15.21 -22.28 -16.31
C GLN A 15 -15.67 -21.50 -15.08
N GLN A 16 -16.83 -21.86 -14.53
CA GLN A 16 -17.28 -21.42 -13.22
C GLN A 16 -16.26 -21.86 -12.15
N PRO A 17 -15.96 -21.03 -11.14
CA PRO A 17 -15.19 -21.47 -9.98
C PRO A 17 -15.98 -22.56 -9.21
N PRO A 18 -15.27 -23.47 -8.51
CA PRO A 18 -15.92 -24.59 -7.84
C PRO A 18 -16.88 -24.10 -6.75
N TYR A 19 -18.11 -24.63 -6.78
CA TYR A 19 -19.13 -24.43 -5.78
C TYR A 19 -18.65 -24.97 -4.42
N MET A 20 -18.32 -24.09 -3.49
CA MET A 20 -17.92 -24.47 -2.13
C MET A 20 -19.18 -24.92 -1.35
N ALA A 21 -19.15 -26.14 -0.80
CA ALA A 21 -20.31 -26.74 -0.17
C ALA A 21 -20.69 -26.03 1.15
N PRO A 22 -21.99 -25.97 1.54
CA PRO A 22 -22.45 -25.25 2.73
C PRO A 22 -21.94 -25.80 4.08
N CYS A 23 -21.28 -26.96 4.09
CA CYS A 23 -20.92 -27.67 5.30
C CYS A 23 -19.64 -27.16 5.98
N ASP A 24 -18.77 -26.44 5.26
CA ASP A 24 -17.55 -25.88 5.85
C ASP A 24 -17.81 -24.57 6.63
N PHE A 25 -19.05 -24.05 6.57
CA PHE A 25 -19.46 -22.78 7.19
C PHE A 25 -19.86 -22.92 8.67
N PHE A 26 -20.11 -24.15 9.16
CA PHE A 26 -20.78 -24.39 10.44
C PHE A 26 -19.86 -24.46 11.67
N LEU A 27 -18.55 -24.26 11.54
CA LEU A 27 -17.60 -24.40 12.66
C LEU A 27 -17.12 -23.08 13.29
N PHE A 28 -17.68 -21.93 12.91
CA PHE A 28 -17.35 -20.62 13.49
C PHE A 28 -18.58 -19.86 14.00
N GLU A 29 -19.35 -20.50 14.89
CA GLU A 29 -20.35 -19.81 15.71
C GLU A 29 -19.81 -19.62 17.14
N SER A 30 -19.03 -18.57 17.37
CA SER A 30 -19.12 -17.83 18.64
C SER A 30 -18.63 -16.39 18.47
N LYS A 31 -19.43 -15.46 19.02
CA LYS A 31 -19.30 -13.98 19.07
C LYS A 31 -19.92 -13.22 17.89
N ASN A 32 -20.65 -12.17 18.28
CA ASN A 32 -21.58 -11.36 17.48
C ASN A 32 -20.90 -10.63 16.32
N HIS A 33 -20.66 -11.32 15.21
CA HIS A 33 -20.02 -10.81 14.00
C HIS A 33 -20.94 -10.90 12.77
N TYR A 34 -22.14 -10.34 12.85
CA TYR A 34 -23.12 -10.41 11.75
C TYR A 34 -22.85 -9.38 10.64
N GLY A 35 -22.25 -8.22 10.96
CA GLY A 35 -21.94 -7.18 9.98
C GLY A 35 -20.63 -7.42 9.23
N GLU A 36 -19.63 -8.07 9.84
CA GLU A 36 -18.30 -8.19 9.23
C GLU A 36 -18.19 -9.39 8.29
N ARG A 37 -19.00 -10.44 8.49
CA ARG A 37 -19.11 -11.55 7.53
C ARG A 37 -19.84 -11.15 6.25
N VAL A 38 -20.67 -10.11 6.33
CA VAL A 38 -21.42 -9.60 5.17
C VAL A 38 -20.47 -9.00 4.15
N ASP A 39 -19.38 -8.33 4.53
CA ASP A 39 -18.42 -7.79 3.54
C ASP A 39 -17.73 -8.88 2.72
N PHE A 40 -17.35 -9.99 3.35
CA PHE A 40 -16.73 -11.11 2.66
C PHE A 40 -17.73 -11.82 1.74
N VAL A 41 -18.95 -12.06 2.23
CA VAL A 41 -20.03 -12.65 1.43
C VAL A 41 -20.43 -11.72 0.27
N ASP A 42 -20.56 -10.43 0.51
CA ASP A 42 -20.91 -9.44 -0.50
C ASP A 42 -19.83 -9.31 -1.56
N TRP A 43 -18.54 -9.40 -1.17
CA TRP A 43 -17.45 -9.45 -2.13
C TRP A 43 -17.52 -10.72 -2.98
N ILE A 44 -17.74 -11.90 -2.39
CA ILE A 44 -17.90 -13.16 -3.16
C ILE A 44 -19.01 -13.06 -4.20
N HIS A 45 -20.13 -12.41 -3.87
CA HIS A 45 -21.31 -12.39 -4.74
C HIS A 45 -21.32 -11.21 -5.72
N ASN A 46 -20.70 -10.07 -5.37
CA ASN A 46 -20.86 -8.81 -6.09
C ASN A 46 -19.55 -8.07 -6.39
N ASP A 47 -18.39 -8.59 -5.98
CA ASP A 47 -17.08 -7.92 -6.06
C ASP A 47 -17.08 -6.50 -5.44
N LYS A 48 -17.94 -6.26 -4.44
CA LYS A 48 -18.11 -4.96 -3.79
C LYS A 48 -17.79 -5.04 -2.31
N ILE A 49 -17.03 -4.06 -1.83
CA ILE A 49 -16.72 -3.87 -0.40
C ILE A 49 -17.07 -2.44 -0.03
N ASP A 50 -18.08 -2.27 0.83
CA ASP A 50 -18.57 -0.94 1.23
C ASP A 50 -17.59 -0.19 2.14
N ILE A 51 -16.69 -0.91 2.84
CA ILE A 51 -15.75 -0.30 3.80
C ILE A 51 -14.96 0.88 3.19
N PHE A 52 -14.64 0.80 1.88
CA PHE A 52 -13.82 1.78 1.17
C PHE A 52 -14.60 2.91 0.46
N THR A 53 -15.93 2.96 0.57
CA THR A 53 -16.77 3.91 -0.19
C THR A 53 -16.61 5.37 0.24
N THR A 54 -16.09 5.62 1.44
CA THR A 54 -15.89 6.97 1.99
C THR A 54 -14.51 7.09 2.63
N ASN A 55 -13.92 8.29 2.64
CA ASN A 55 -12.68 8.56 3.38
C ASN A 55 -12.90 8.76 4.90
N CYS A 56 -14.13 8.59 5.40
CA CYS A 56 -14.43 8.64 6.82
C CYS A 56 -14.20 7.26 7.44
N TRP A 57 -13.09 7.13 8.16
CA TRP A 57 -12.72 5.93 8.90
C TRP A 57 -13.08 6.06 10.38
N ASP A 58 -13.74 5.04 10.89
CA ASP A 58 -14.01 4.85 12.31
C ASP A 58 -13.50 3.47 12.76
N ILE A 59 -13.50 3.25 14.07
CA ILE A 59 -13.04 2.00 14.68
C ILE A 59 -13.82 0.79 14.13
N LYS A 60 -15.11 0.92 13.85
CA LYS A 60 -15.94 -0.20 13.35
C LYS A 60 -15.55 -0.62 11.94
N LYS A 61 -15.24 0.34 11.05
CA LYS A 61 -14.75 0.04 9.70
C LYS A 61 -13.38 -0.61 9.73
N CYS A 62 -12.53 -0.15 10.64
CA CYS A 62 -11.23 -0.73 10.93
C CYS A 62 -11.36 -2.18 11.41
N ASP A 63 -12.24 -2.47 12.36
CA ASP A 63 -12.49 -3.84 12.85
C ASP A 63 -13.01 -4.76 11.72
N ARG A 64 -13.97 -4.27 10.92
CA ARG A 64 -14.46 -4.97 9.71
C ARG A 64 -13.35 -5.28 8.72
N LEU A 65 -12.45 -4.32 8.48
CA LEU A 65 -11.33 -4.50 7.56
C LEU A 65 -10.37 -5.58 8.07
N SER A 66 -10.05 -5.59 9.37
CA SER A 66 -9.18 -6.63 9.96
C SER A 66 -9.77 -8.03 9.76
N ILE A 67 -11.06 -8.19 10.06
CA ILE A 67 -11.77 -9.46 9.85
C ILE A 67 -11.76 -9.85 8.37
N LEU A 68 -11.97 -8.90 7.47
CA LEU A 68 -11.94 -9.18 6.03
C LEU A 68 -10.56 -9.63 5.55
N VAL A 69 -9.48 -9.05 6.08
CA VAL A 69 -8.10 -9.49 5.83
C VAL A 69 -7.89 -10.92 6.36
N GLU A 70 -8.29 -11.21 7.60
CA GLU A 70 -8.19 -12.55 8.17
C GLU A 70 -8.94 -13.59 7.35
N LEU A 71 -10.21 -13.32 7.00
CA LEU A 71 -11.03 -14.21 6.18
C LEU A 71 -10.41 -14.42 4.80
N SER A 72 -9.87 -13.37 4.16
CA SER A 72 -9.20 -13.50 2.86
C SER A 72 -8.02 -14.48 2.90
N ILE A 73 -7.31 -14.55 4.03
CA ILE A 73 -6.20 -15.49 4.25
C ILE A 73 -6.71 -16.89 4.58
N ILE A 74 -7.66 -17.01 5.51
CA ILE A 74 -8.25 -18.30 5.93
C ILE A 74 -8.82 -19.05 4.73
N PHE A 75 -9.49 -18.34 3.83
CA PHE A 75 -10.09 -18.91 2.63
C PHE A 75 -9.15 -18.88 1.40
N ALA A 76 -7.89 -18.46 1.56
CA ALA A 76 -6.88 -18.40 0.50
C ALA A 76 -7.33 -17.67 -0.78
N VAL A 77 -8.02 -16.54 -0.60
CA VAL A 77 -8.63 -15.75 -1.67
C VAL A 77 -7.64 -14.70 -2.17
N ASN A 78 -6.69 -15.12 -3.00
CA ASN A 78 -5.55 -14.28 -3.45
C ASN A 78 -5.96 -12.96 -4.10
N ASN A 79 -7.00 -12.97 -4.94
CA ASN A 79 -7.51 -11.76 -5.59
C ASN A 79 -8.09 -10.76 -4.59
N LEU A 80 -8.76 -11.24 -3.53
CA LEU A 80 -9.21 -10.39 -2.43
C LEU A 80 -8.03 -9.83 -1.64
N ILE A 81 -7.03 -10.66 -1.33
CA ILE A 81 -5.81 -10.21 -0.63
C ILE A 81 -5.13 -9.08 -1.41
N GLU A 82 -4.94 -9.26 -2.72
CA GLU A 82 -4.34 -8.23 -3.58
C GLU A 82 -5.17 -6.94 -3.64
N TYR A 83 -6.50 -7.08 -3.73
CA TYR A 83 -7.43 -5.96 -3.71
C TYR A 83 -7.37 -5.18 -2.38
N LEU A 84 -7.36 -5.90 -1.26
CA LEU A 84 -7.28 -5.30 0.07
C LEU A 84 -5.96 -4.57 0.26
N ILE A 85 -4.82 -5.17 -0.11
CA ILE A 85 -3.51 -4.50 -0.04
C ILE A 85 -3.54 -3.19 -0.81
N TYR A 86 -4.06 -3.22 -2.04
CA TYR A 86 -4.20 -2.02 -2.87
C TYR A 86 -5.06 -0.95 -2.21
N LYS A 87 -6.27 -1.32 -1.74
CA LYS A 87 -7.21 -0.36 -1.13
C LYS A 87 -6.76 0.17 0.23
N ILE A 88 -6.12 -0.67 1.03
CA ILE A 88 -5.50 -0.25 2.28
C ILE A 88 -4.43 0.79 1.97
N GLU A 89 -3.49 0.51 1.06
CA GLU A 89 -2.42 1.46 0.72
C GLU A 89 -2.96 2.79 0.17
N GLU A 90 -4.04 2.75 -0.63
CA GLU A 90 -4.74 3.93 -1.13
C GLU A 90 -5.33 4.77 0.01
N LYS A 91 -5.94 4.13 1.01
CA LYS A 91 -6.72 4.80 2.05
C LYS A 91 -6.02 4.98 3.40
N LEU A 92 -4.82 4.40 3.57
CA LEU A 92 -4.12 4.34 4.87
C LEU A 92 -3.92 5.72 5.50
N TYR A 93 -3.68 6.75 4.68
CA TYR A 93 -3.53 8.13 5.15
C TYR A 93 -4.76 8.65 5.92
N PHE A 94 -5.95 8.17 5.57
CA PHE A 94 -7.21 8.56 6.21
C PHE A 94 -7.56 7.68 7.42
N MET A 95 -6.84 6.59 7.67
CA MET A 95 -7.09 5.71 8.79
C MET A 95 -6.60 6.34 10.11
N PRO A 96 -7.28 6.10 11.24
CA PRO A 96 -6.81 6.51 12.56
C PRO A 96 -5.43 5.89 12.86
N PRO A 97 -4.46 6.65 13.42
CA PRO A 97 -3.14 6.12 13.77
C PRO A 97 -3.18 4.88 14.67
N GLU A 98 -4.18 4.79 15.55
CA GLU A 98 -4.42 3.63 16.43
C GLU A 98 -4.60 2.32 15.67
N TYR A 99 -5.25 2.38 14.52
CA TYR A 99 -5.51 1.20 13.71
C TYR A 99 -4.27 0.70 12.98
N VAL A 100 -3.35 1.60 12.62
CA VAL A 100 -2.19 1.25 11.79
C VAL A 100 -1.22 0.33 12.53
N ILE A 101 -1.01 0.54 13.83
CA ILE A 101 -0.22 -0.39 14.64
C ILE A 101 -0.88 -1.76 14.67
N ASN A 102 -2.19 -1.83 14.90
CA ASN A 102 -2.91 -3.10 14.95
C ASN A 102 -2.87 -3.82 13.60
N LEU A 103 -3.03 -3.10 12.49
CA LEU A 103 -2.93 -3.64 11.14
C LEU A 103 -1.52 -4.16 10.85
N TRP A 104 -0.48 -3.43 11.30
CA TRP A 104 0.90 -3.88 11.19
C TRP A 104 1.13 -5.19 11.96
N LEU A 105 0.68 -5.28 13.22
CA LEU A 105 0.82 -6.50 14.03
C LEU A 105 0.03 -7.67 13.43
N LEU A 106 -1.23 -7.44 13.03
CA LEU A 106 -2.07 -8.44 12.39
C LEU A 106 -1.42 -8.98 11.10
N SER A 107 -0.86 -8.11 10.27
CA SER A 107 -0.18 -8.54 9.05
C SER A 107 1.08 -9.38 9.32
N GLN A 108 1.77 -9.17 10.44
CA GLN A 108 2.86 -10.05 10.88
C GLN A 108 2.34 -11.43 11.27
N GLU A 109 1.28 -11.48 12.07
CA GLU A 109 0.65 -12.73 12.51
C GLU A 109 0.14 -13.55 11.32
N LEU A 110 -0.44 -12.89 10.32
CA LEU A 110 -0.94 -13.51 9.09
C LEU A 110 0.16 -13.76 8.04
N SER A 111 1.42 -13.39 8.31
CA SER A 111 2.54 -13.50 7.36
C SER A 111 2.30 -12.79 6.02
N LEU A 112 1.55 -11.69 6.04
CA LEU A 112 1.27 -10.83 4.89
C LEU A 112 2.37 -9.77 4.72
N ASN A 113 3.54 -10.20 4.24
CA ASN A 113 4.75 -9.38 4.18
C ASN A 113 4.55 -8.01 3.50
N ILE A 114 3.81 -7.94 2.38
CA ILE A 114 3.57 -6.68 1.68
C ILE A 114 2.74 -5.72 2.55
N LEU A 115 1.67 -6.21 3.17
CA LEU A 115 0.83 -5.40 4.05
C LEU A 115 1.58 -4.98 5.32
N GLN A 116 2.44 -5.87 5.83
CA GLN A 116 3.35 -5.58 6.93
C GLN A 116 4.28 -4.42 6.60
N ASP A 117 4.92 -4.45 5.44
CA ASP A 117 5.84 -3.39 5.02
C ASP A 117 5.12 -2.06 4.83
N ILE A 118 3.93 -2.07 4.21
CA ILE A 118 3.08 -0.87 4.05
C ILE A 118 2.70 -0.29 5.41
N SER A 119 2.19 -1.13 6.31
CA SER A 119 1.70 -0.68 7.62
C SER A 119 2.83 -0.18 8.50
N LEU A 120 3.99 -0.83 8.48
CA LEU A 120 5.20 -0.38 9.16
C LEU A 120 5.68 0.96 8.58
N ALA A 121 5.76 1.09 7.25
CA ALA A 121 6.20 2.31 6.60
C ALA A 121 5.30 3.50 6.98
N PHE A 122 4.01 3.26 7.15
CA PHE A 122 3.07 4.27 7.63
C PHE A 122 3.25 4.60 9.12
N CYS A 123 3.46 3.59 9.98
CA CYS A 123 3.81 3.81 11.38
C CYS A 123 5.08 4.68 11.52
N LEU A 124 6.04 4.51 10.61
CA LEU A 124 7.28 5.30 10.58
C LEU A 124 7.05 6.74 10.11
N ASP A 125 6.20 6.95 9.10
CA ASP A 125 5.90 8.32 8.60
C ASP A 125 5.08 9.13 9.61
N ARG A 126 4.17 8.47 10.35
CA ARG A 126 3.29 9.12 11.33
C ARG A 126 3.61 8.79 12.78
N PHE A 127 4.87 8.46 13.08
CA PHE A 127 5.26 7.98 14.41
C PHE A 127 4.81 8.91 15.55
N ASP A 128 4.95 10.23 15.36
CA ASP A 128 4.57 11.21 16.38
C ASP A 128 3.04 11.27 16.63
N ASP A 129 2.22 10.79 15.68
CA ASP A 129 0.76 10.72 15.80
C ASP A 129 0.24 9.38 16.36
N LEU A 130 1.12 8.39 16.52
CA LEU A 130 0.74 7.07 17.00
C LEU A 130 0.33 7.11 18.47
N PRO A 131 -0.67 6.30 18.88
CA PRO A 131 -1.09 6.23 20.27
C PRO A 131 0.03 5.69 21.17
N LEU A 132 0.37 6.45 22.20
CA LEU A 132 1.45 6.10 23.12
C LEU A 132 1.23 4.77 23.83
N ASN A 133 -0.01 4.47 24.23
CA ASN A 133 -0.33 3.23 24.93
C ASN A 133 0.00 2.00 24.06
N SER A 134 -0.43 2.01 22.80
CA SER A 134 -0.13 0.90 21.87
C SER A 134 1.37 0.76 21.63
N ILE A 135 2.13 1.86 21.55
CA ILE A 135 3.60 1.81 21.44
C ILE A 135 4.21 1.15 22.69
N TYR A 136 3.72 1.50 23.89
CA TYR A 136 4.22 0.96 25.16
C TYR A 136 3.84 -0.51 25.39
N GLU A 137 2.88 -1.04 24.66
CA GLU A 137 2.49 -2.45 24.70
C GLU A 137 3.23 -3.31 23.66
N LEU A 138 3.97 -2.69 22.73
CA LEU A 138 4.74 -3.44 21.73
C LEU A 138 5.77 -4.37 22.38
N SER A 139 5.91 -5.57 21.81
CA SER A 139 7.03 -6.45 22.12
C SER A 139 8.36 -5.75 21.87
N LYS A 140 9.40 -6.18 22.58
CA LYS A 140 10.76 -5.61 22.42
C LYS A 140 11.23 -5.61 20.97
N GLU A 141 10.96 -6.71 20.25
CA GLU A 141 11.35 -6.85 18.85
C GLU A 141 10.66 -5.80 17.98
N ASN A 142 9.34 -5.66 18.10
CA ASN A 142 8.58 -4.68 17.31
C ASN A 142 8.89 -3.25 17.71
N PHE A 143 9.09 -2.99 19.00
CA PHE A 143 9.53 -1.69 19.48
C PHE A 143 10.88 -1.30 18.85
N LEU A 144 11.88 -2.20 18.87
CA LEU A 144 13.18 -1.96 18.25
C LEU A 144 13.09 -1.80 16.73
N LYS A 145 12.24 -2.58 16.04
CA LYS A 145 11.97 -2.39 14.60
C LYS A 145 11.44 -0.99 14.29
N LEU A 146 10.63 -0.42 15.18
CA LEU A 146 10.04 0.90 15.01
C LEU A 146 11.06 2.02 15.33
N ILE A 147 11.54 2.10 16.58
CA ILE A 147 12.46 3.18 17.01
C ILE A 147 13.85 3.10 16.38
N GLY A 148 14.26 1.90 15.99
CA GLY A 148 15.55 1.63 15.36
C GLY A 148 15.55 1.87 13.86
N ASN A 149 14.40 2.08 13.24
CA ASN A 149 14.32 2.32 11.81
C ASN A 149 14.97 3.67 11.42
N ILE A 150 15.61 3.73 10.26
CA ILE A 150 16.19 4.98 9.74
C ILE A 150 15.13 5.93 9.15
N ASN A 151 13.98 5.40 8.76
CA ASN A 151 12.92 6.14 8.08
C ASN A 151 11.89 6.73 9.06
N ILE A 152 12.07 6.55 10.37
CA ILE A 152 11.18 7.08 11.39
C ILE A 152 11.13 8.61 11.36
N THR A 153 9.93 9.17 11.38
CA THR A 153 9.70 10.62 11.40
C THR A 153 9.48 11.07 12.82
N SER A 154 10.58 11.41 13.51
CA SER A 154 10.51 11.95 14.86
C SER A 154 11.79 12.68 15.26
N THR A 155 11.70 13.45 16.34
CA THR A 155 12.89 14.07 16.95
C THR A 155 13.61 13.08 17.86
N LYS A 156 14.94 13.17 17.91
CA LYS A 156 15.76 12.33 18.81
C LYS A 156 15.34 12.45 20.27
N SER A 157 14.94 13.65 20.72
CA SER A 157 14.46 13.89 22.09
C SER A 157 13.13 13.20 22.35
N TYR A 158 12.20 13.21 21.40
CA TYR A 158 10.94 12.48 21.51
C TYR A 158 11.17 10.98 21.54
N LEU A 159 11.97 10.44 20.61
CA LEU A 159 12.33 9.01 20.61
C LEU A 159 12.94 8.58 21.95
N LEU A 160 13.88 9.36 22.49
CA LEU A 160 14.49 9.07 23.80
C LEU A 160 13.43 9.01 24.92
N LYS A 161 12.48 9.95 24.92
CA LYS A 161 11.37 9.97 25.88
C LYS A 161 10.49 8.72 25.76
N ILE A 162 10.15 8.33 24.53
CA ILE A 162 9.34 7.13 24.25
C ILE A 162 10.09 5.87 24.69
N THR A 163 11.36 5.71 24.34
CA THR A 163 12.21 4.59 24.75
C THR A 163 12.27 4.45 26.27
N ASN A 164 12.53 5.54 27.00
CA ASN A 164 12.58 5.50 28.46
C ASN A 164 11.25 5.07 29.08
N LYS A 165 10.13 5.53 28.52
CA LYS A 165 8.79 5.12 28.99
C LYS A 165 8.48 3.66 28.68
N TRP A 166 8.82 3.18 27.49
CA TRP A 166 8.68 1.77 27.13
C TRP A 166 9.52 0.86 28.06
N MET A 167 10.78 1.24 28.32
CA MET A 167 11.68 0.50 29.22
C MET A 167 11.12 0.44 30.65
N ALA A 168 10.61 1.56 31.16
CA ALA A 168 9.99 1.61 32.47
C ALA A 168 8.70 0.78 32.54
N HIS A 169 7.88 0.80 31.48
CA HIS A 169 6.64 0.01 31.40
C HIS A 169 6.90 -1.50 31.44
N HIS A 170 7.95 -1.96 30.74
CA HIS A 170 8.33 -3.37 30.68
C HIS A 170 9.33 -3.82 31.75
N ASN A 171 9.83 -2.88 32.56
CA ASN A 171 10.96 -3.11 33.46
C ASN A 171 12.18 -3.74 32.74
N ASP A 172 12.42 -3.34 31.49
CA ASP A 172 13.54 -3.79 30.64
C ASP A 172 14.38 -2.57 30.23
N PHE A 173 15.57 -2.42 30.83
CA PHE A 173 16.50 -1.31 30.59
C PHE A 173 17.66 -1.65 29.65
N THR A 174 17.51 -2.69 28.82
CA THR A 174 18.60 -3.18 27.95
C THR A 174 18.62 -2.52 26.57
N ILE A 175 17.68 -1.64 26.26
CA ILE A 175 17.67 -0.93 24.97
C ILE A 175 18.85 0.04 24.90
N ALA A 176 19.77 -0.24 23.99
CA ALA A 176 20.92 0.62 23.75
C ALA A 176 20.47 1.93 23.08
N LEU A 177 20.67 3.06 23.77
CA LEU A 177 20.18 4.38 23.32
C LEU A 177 20.93 4.94 22.11
N ASP A 178 22.04 4.33 21.73
CA ASP A 178 22.78 4.65 20.50
C ASP A 178 22.00 4.31 19.23
N ILE A 179 21.01 3.40 19.30
CA ILE A 179 20.08 3.10 18.20
C ILE A 179 19.30 4.33 17.73
N LEU A 180 19.19 5.36 18.59
CA LEU A 180 18.51 6.62 18.32
C LEU A 180 19.40 7.66 17.63
N LYS A 181 20.67 7.36 17.34
CA LYS A 181 21.58 8.25 16.61
C LYS A 181 21.24 8.25 15.11
N ASN A 182 21.64 9.31 14.41
CA ASN A 182 21.62 9.42 12.95
C ASN A 182 20.23 9.22 12.29
N LYS A 183 19.18 9.77 12.90
CA LYS A 183 17.80 9.74 12.36
C LYS A 183 17.46 10.98 11.51
N GLU A 184 18.48 11.58 10.89
CA GLU A 184 18.28 12.77 10.07
C GLU A 184 17.69 12.39 8.71
N THR A 185 16.73 13.19 8.25
CA THR A 185 16.14 12.98 6.93
C THR A 185 17.19 13.26 5.86
N LYS A 186 17.51 12.25 5.06
CA LYS A 186 18.38 12.40 3.89
C LYS A 186 17.53 12.86 2.70
N ILE A 187 18.00 13.89 2.02
CA ILE A 187 17.44 14.33 0.75
C ILE A 187 18.30 13.71 -0.35
N LEU A 188 17.68 12.94 -1.23
CA LEU A 188 18.32 12.40 -2.44
C LEU A 188 17.91 13.25 -3.63
N HIS A 189 18.90 13.69 -4.41
CA HIS A 189 18.63 14.27 -5.72
C HIS A 189 18.35 13.14 -6.70
N SER A 190 17.34 13.27 -7.56
CA SER A 190 16.94 12.19 -8.46
C SER A 190 16.59 12.69 -9.85
N ILE A 191 16.82 11.84 -10.85
CA ILE A 191 16.44 12.06 -12.24
C ILE A 191 15.72 10.84 -12.79
N ILE A 192 14.80 11.04 -13.73
CA ILE A 192 14.26 9.96 -14.55
C ILE A 192 15.04 9.89 -15.86
N SER A 193 15.50 8.70 -16.20
CA SER A 193 16.06 8.38 -17.50
C SER A 193 15.16 7.37 -18.23
N CYS A 194 15.32 7.26 -19.55
CA CYS A 194 14.70 6.22 -20.36
C CYS A 194 15.62 5.92 -21.55
N GLU A 195 15.61 4.66 -22.01
CA GLU A 195 16.44 4.24 -23.13
C GLU A 195 15.98 4.83 -24.46
N ASN A 196 14.67 5.00 -24.64
CA ASN A 196 14.09 5.63 -25.82
C ASN A 196 13.16 6.78 -25.42
N ARG A 197 13.58 8.01 -25.76
CA ARG A 197 12.80 9.23 -25.50
C ARG A 197 11.52 9.29 -26.35
N ASP A 198 11.46 8.59 -27.47
CA ASP A 198 10.38 8.73 -28.44
C ASP A 198 9.19 7.80 -28.16
N SER A 199 9.31 6.93 -27.15
CA SER A 199 8.25 6.01 -26.75
C SER A 199 8.05 6.00 -25.24
N ASP A 200 6.89 6.46 -24.77
CA ASP A 200 6.55 6.48 -23.35
C ASP A 200 6.08 5.13 -22.78
N ASN A 201 5.93 4.12 -23.64
CA ASN A 201 5.77 2.71 -23.27
C ASN A 201 7.07 2.03 -22.81
N THR A 202 8.18 2.77 -22.77
CA THR A 202 9.46 2.23 -22.31
C THR A 202 9.59 2.30 -20.81
N GLU A 203 10.34 1.34 -20.29
CA GLU A 203 10.82 1.35 -18.92
C GLU A 203 11.52 2.68 -18.63
N LYS A 204 11.12 3.29 -17.52
CA LYS A 204 11.71 4.52 -16.97
C LYS A 204 12.53 4.15 -15.76
N PHE A 205 13.70 4.73 -15.61
CA PHE A 205 14.64 4.44 -14.52
C PHE A 205 14.79 5.66 -13.64
N ILE A 206 14.69 5.47 -12.32
CA ILE A 206 14.96 6.50 -11.33
C ILE A 206 16.39 6.32 -10.87
N HIS A 207 17.25 7.29 -11.16
CA HIS A 207 18.60 7.35 -10.62
C HIS A 207 18.69 8.40 -9.52
N CYS A 208 19.48 8.09 -8.50
CA CYS A 208 19.69 8.95 -7.34
C CYS A 208 21.17 9.31 -7.17
N TRP A 209 21.41 10.48 -6.58
CA TRP A 209 22.70 10.93 -6.08
C TRP A 209 22.58 11.20 -4.58
N ASP A 210 23.41 10.52 -3.78
CA ASP A 210 23.40 10.66 -2.32
C ASP A 210 24.49 11.61 -1.76
N GLY A 211 25.27 12.22 -2.66
CA GLY A 211 26.43 13.05 -2.32
C GLY A 211 27.77 12.38 -2.65
N ASN A 212 27.80 11.05 -2.77
CA ASN A 212 29.02 10.28 -3.04
C ASN A 212 28.88 9.39 -4.27
N ASP A 213 27.75 8.69 -4.40
CA ASP A 213 27.52 7.68 -5.43
C ASP A 213 26.28 7.99 -6.27
N PHE A 214 26.40 7.73 -7.57
CA PHE A 214 25.28 7.77 -8.52
C PHE A 214 24.81 6.35 -8.78
N PHE A 215 23.55 6.06 -8.48
CA PHE A 215 23.02 4.69 -8.56
C PHE A 215 21.58 4.68 -9.07
N GLU A 216 21.18 3.56 -9.66
CA GLU A 216 19.78 3.28 -9.98
C GLU A 216 19.02 2.84 -8.73
N LEU A 217 17.89 3.47 -8.46
CA LEU A 217 17.04 3.15 -7.32
C LEU A 217 15.96 2.14 -7.69
N THR A 218 15.27 2.35 -8.81
CA THR A 218 14.20 1.47 -9.31
C THR A 218 13.91 1.81 -10.76
N SER A 219 13.23 0.90 -11.45
CA SER A 219 12.54 1.18 -12.71
C SER A 219 11.02 1.15 -12.52
N PHE A 220 10.28 1.72 -13.46
CA PHE A 220 8.83 1.66 -13.56
C PHE A 220 8.35 1.98 -14.97
N LYS A 221 7.08 1.67 -15.28
CA LYS A 221 6.40 2.10 -16.50
C LYS A 221 5.31 3.10 -16.17
N TYR A 222 5.06 4.04 -17.08
CA TYR A 222 3.89 4.90 -16.93
C TYR A 222 2.59 4.07 -16.99
N PRO A 223 1.55 4.45 -16.24
CA PRO A 223 0.28 3.78 -16.25
C PRO A 223 -0.39 3.99 -17.61
N GLU A 224 -1.19 3.01 -18.01
CA GLU A 224 -1.91 3.06 -19.28
C GLU A 224 -2.76 4.31 -19.41
N ASP A 225 -3.29 4.89 -18.33
CA ASP A 225 -4.06 6.14 -18.41
C ASP A 225 -3.21 7.35 -18.84
N ILE A 226 -1.93 7.40 -18.46
CA ILE A 226 -0.99 8.44 -18.94
C ILE A 226 -0.62 8.15 -20.39
N VAL A 227 -0.38 6.87 -20.72
CA VAL A 227 -0.02 6.43 -22.07
C VAL A 227 -1.18 6.64 -23.04
N ASN A 228 -2.42 6.28 -22.70
CA ASN A 228 -3.59 6.25 -23.58
C ASN A 228 -4.21 7.64 -23.80
N CYS A 229 -3.87 8.64 -22.99
CA CYS A 229 -4.10 10.04 -23.34
C CYS A 229 -3.29 10.47 -24.59
N TYR A 230 -2.32 9.65 -25.03
CA TYR A 230 -1.79 9.75 -26.39
C TYR A 230 -2.86 9.38 -27.41
N THR A 231 -3.32 10.38 -28.14
CA THR A 231 -3.20 10.25 -29.61
C THR A 231 -1.75 10.58 -29.96
N ASP A 232 -1.16 9.97 -31.00
CA ASP A 232 0.25 10.06 -31.47
C ASP A 232 0.86 11.48 -31.63
N LYS A 233 0.19 12.55 -31.19
CA LYS A 233 0.57 13.96 -31.28
C LYS A 233 0.89 14.66 -29.95
N TYR A 234 0.56 14.08 -28.78
CA TYR A 234 0.62 14.83 -27.51
C TYR A 234 1.35 14.09 -26.40
N LYS A 235 2.69 14.22 -26.40
CA LYS A 235 3.56 13.69 -25.36
C LYS A 235 3.43 14.47 -24.06
N LEU A 236 3.32 13.81 -22.92
CA LEU A 236 3.32 14.50 -21.62
C LEU A 236 4.75 14.95 -21.27
N GLU A 237 5.01 16.25 -21.33
CA GLU A 237 6.32 16.85 -21.09
C GLU A 237 6.33 17.71 -19.81
N GLY A 238 7.51 17.91 -19.23
CA GLY A 238 7.70 18.80 -18.08
C GLY A 238 7.15 18.29 -16.74
N MET A 239 6.80 16.99 -16.64
CA MET A 239 6.39 16.36 -15.38
C MET A 239 7.47 16.52 -14.30
N GLN A 240 7.04 16.79 -13.07
CA GLN A 240 7.92 16.83 -11.91
C GLN A 240 7.79 15.54 -11.10
N ILE A 241 8.91 15.10 -10.53
CA ILE A 241 8.96 13.93 -9.65
C ILE A 241 9.27 14.40 -8.25
N ILE A 242 8.48 13.95 -7.30
CA ILE A 242 8.72 14.22 -5.89
C ILE A 242 8.79 12.89 -5.16
N GLY A 243 9.97 12.55 -4.65
CA GLY A 243 10.14 11.41 -3.74
C GLY A 243 9.79 11.82 -2.32
N ARG A 244 8.92 11.06 -1.66
CA ARG A 244 8.66 11.20 -0.22
C ARG A 244 8.51 9.81 0.40
N ARG A 245 9.43 9.49 1.31
CA ARG A 245 9.48 8.19 2.02
C ARG A 245 9.56 7.04 1.02
N TYR A 246 8.59 6.15 1.04
CA TYR A 246 8.50 4.99 0.15
C TYR A 246 7.65 5.25 -1.09
N ASN A 247 7.24 6.49 -1.35
CA ASN A 247 6.41 6.86 -2.48
C ASN A 247 7.11 7.87 -3.41
N PHE A 248 6.87 7.72 -4.71
CA PHE A 248 7.14 8.71 -5.73
C PHE A 248 5.86 9.32 -6.23
N TYR A 249 5.86 10.63 -6.41
CA TYR A 249 4.74 11.37 -6.95
C TYR A 249 5.14 11.95 -8.29
N LEU A 250 4.28 11.75 -9.27
CA LEU A 250 4.39 12.31 -10.61
C LEU A 250 3.30 13.37 -10.74
N CYS A 251 3.73 14.62 -10.88
CA CYS A 251 2.86 15.79 -10.80
C CYS A 251 3.02 16.68 -12.03
N GLY A 252 1.88 17.18 -12.52
CA GLY A 252 1.84 18.16 -13.59
C GLY A 252 2.31 17.60 -14.93
N GLY A 253 2.88 18.48 -15.74
CA GLY A 253 3.23 18.23 -17.14
C GLY A 253 2.15 18.73 -18.11
N GLU A 254 2.58 19.04 -19.33
CA GLU A 254 1.74 19.50 -20.44
C GLU A 254 1.66 18.43 -21.51
N PHE A 255 0.46 18.17 -22.04
CA PHE A 255 0.27 17.23 -23.15
C PHE A 255 0.66 17.91 -24.47
N GLY A 256 1.92 17.75 -24.89
CA GLY A 256 2.54 18.51 -25.97
C GLY A 256 2.57 20.00 -25.67
N ASP A 257 2.60 20.83 -26.72
CA ASP A 257 2.46 22.29 -26.62
C ASP A 257 1.00 22.73 -26.80
N THR A 258 0.06 22.06 -26.11
CA THR A 258 -1.40 22.29 -26.29
C THR A 258 -2.00 23.30 -25.32
N GLY A 259 -1.29 23.65 -24.25
CA GLY A 259 -1.81 24.37 -23.09
C GLY A 259 -2.68 23.51 -22.17
N ILE A 260 -2.79 22.20 -22.40
CA ILE A 260 -3.55 21.26 -21.56
C ILE A 260 -2.59 20.57 -20.59
N PHE A 261 -2.82 20.77 -19.30
CA PHE A 261 -1.98 20.23 -18.24
C PHE A 261 -2.59 18.99 -17.58
N ASN A 262 -1.75 18.03 -17.23
CA ASN A 262 -2.13 16.91 -16.37
C ASN A 262 -2.48 17.44 -14.96
N LYS A 263 -3.72 17.19 -14.54
CA LYS A 263 -4.24 17.60 -13.23
C LYS A 263 -4.17 16.49 -12.18
N ASN A 264 -3.84 15.27 -12.58
CA ASN A 264 -3.74 14.12 -11.69
C ASN A 264 -2.35 14.07 -11.05
N VAL A 265 -2.32 13.65 -9.79
CA VAL A 265 -1.08 13.36 -9.06
C VAL A 265 -0.99 11.85 -8.95
N TRP A 266 -0.01 11.26 -9.63
CA TRP A 266 0.14 9.81 -9.59
C TRP A 266 1.16 9.41 -8.55
N ARG A 267 0.81 8.46 -7.70
CA ARG A 267 1.66 7.91 -6.65
C ARG A 267 2.15 6.52 -7.05
N TYR A 268 3.45 6.35 -7.18
CA TYR A 268 4.11 5.05 -7.31
C TYR A 268 4.67 4.62 -5.95
N SER A 269 4.26 3.45 -5.47
CA SER A 269 4.78 2.88 -4.22
C SER A 269 6.01 2.01 -4.49
N LEU A 270 7.08 2.27 -3.75
CA LEU A 270 8.28 1.44 -3.80
C LEU A 270 8.10 0.06 -3.16
N ILE A 271 7.07 -0.11 -2.32
CA ILE A 271 6.77 -1.35 -1.61
C ILE A 271 5.94 -2.27 -2.52
N THR A 272 4.80 -1.79 -3.01
CA THR A 272 3.92 -2.60 -3.86
C THR A 272 4.34 -2.62 -5.33
N LYS A 273 5.24 -1.71 -5.73
CA LYS A 273 5.62 -1.48 -7.14
C LYS A 273 4.40 -1.20 -8.04
N LYS A 274 3.36 -0.60 -7.44
CA LYS A 274 2.12 -0.21 -8.13
C LYS A 274 2.00 1.29 -8.20
N MET A 275 1.42 1.76 -9.31
CA MET A 275 1.07 3.15 -9.53
C MET A 275 -0.42 3.35 -9.32
N VAL A 276 -0.79 4.39 -8.57
CA VAL A 276 -2.17 4.77 -8.29
C VAL A 276 -2.36 6.26 -8.54
N PRO A 277 -3.53 6.70 -9.05
CA PRO A 277 -3.90 8.11 -9.11
C PRO A 277 -4.26 8.69 -7.74
#